data_AF-A0A7X6JBW7-F1
#
_entry.id   AF-A0A7X6JBW7-F1
#
_cell.length_a   1.000
_cell.length_b   1.000
_cell.length_c   1.000
_cell.angle_alpha   90.00
_cell.angle_beta   90.00
_cell.angle_gamma   90.00
#
_symmetry.space_group_name_H-M   'P 1'
#
loop_
_entity.id
_entity.type
_entity.pdbx_description
1 polymer ?
#
loop_
_entity_poly.entity_id
_entity_poly.type
_entity_poly.pdbx_seq_one_letter_code
_entity_poly.pdbx_strand_id
1 'polypeptide(L)'
;MRDNTTKFHDILTRYKQVMAEVEQLTLTGRQIKFVRNELGESQMAFAKRIGSTQVSVFRAEEKGGKLCTGLIVLTCLAAAEELGFDIPSDETLRDAVGE
;
A
#
# COMPACT_ATOMS: atom_id res chain seq x y z
N MET A 1 -26.95 13.83 -25.49
CA MET A 1 -25.49 13.56 -25.33
C MET A 1 -25.00 14.32 -24.12
N ARG A 2 -24.43 13.67 -23.08
CA ARG A 2 -23.77 14.40 -21.99
C ARG A 2 -22.50 15.06 -22.54
N ASP A 3 -22.31 16.34 -22.28
CA ASP A 3 -21.12 17.09 -22.69
C ASP A 3 -19.88 16.52 -21.96
N ASN A 4 -18.72 16.58 -22.63
CA ASN A 4 -17.47 16.00 -22.13
C ASN A 4 -17.00 16.61 -20.80
N THR A 5 -17.38 17.85 -20.51
CA THR A 5 -17.10 18.55 -19.24
C THR A 5 -17.82 17.88 -18.07
N THR A 6 -19.10 17.53 -18.27
CA THR A 6 -19.89 16.81 -17.27
C THR A 6 -19.29 15.44 -16.96
N LYS A 7 -18.85 14.70 -18.00
CA LYS A 7 -18.19 13.40 -17.82
C LYS A 7 -16.86 13.51 -17.06
N PHE A 8 -16.06 14.53 -17.37
CA PHE A 8 -14.78 14.74 -16.70
C PHE A 8 -14.96 15.08 -15.22
N HIS A 9 -15.98 15.90 -14.90
CA HIS A 9 -16.33 16.21 -13.53
C HIS A 9 -16.77 14.97 -12.73
N ASP A 10 -17.60 14.11 -13.34
CA ASP A 10 -18.03 12.85 -12.72
C ASP A 10 -16.82 11.93 -12.43
N ILE A 11 -15.87 11.83 -13.37
CA ILE A 11 -14.64 11.04 -13.21
C ILE A 11 -13.81 11.58 -12.03
N LEU A 12 -13.58 12.90 -11.97
CA LEU A 12 -12.81 13.52 -10.89
C LEU A 12 -13.47 13.34 -9.53
N THR A 13 -14.80 13.44 -9.47
CA THR A 13 -15.56 13.25 -8.23
C THR A 13 -15.41 11.83 -7.72
N ARG A 14 -15.55 10.85 -8.61
CA ARG A 14 -15.38 9.44 -8.25
C ARG A 14 -13.94 9.11 -7.85
N TYR A 15 -12.96 9.69 -8.54
CA TYR A 15 -11.55 9.55 -8.17
C TYR A 15 -11.29 10.04 -6.74
N LYS A 16 -11.82 11.21 -6.36
CA LYS A 16 -11.67 11.75 -5.01
C LYS A 16 -12.29 10.85 -3.94
N GLN A 17 -13.46 10.27 -4.22
CA GLN A 17 -14.12 9.34 -3.31
C GLN A 17 -13.28 8.08 -3.07
N VAL A 18 -12.80 7.46 -4.16
CA VAL A 18 -11.93 6.27 -4.07
C VAL A 18 -10.64 6.58 -3.31
N MET A 19 -10.00 7.72 -3.59
CA MET A 19 -8.78 8.10 -2.88
C MET A 19 -9.03 8.35 -1.39
N ALA A 20 -10.18 8.94 -1.01
CA ALA A 20 -10.53 9.12 0.38
C ALA A 20 -10.71 7.78 1.12
N GLU A 21 -11.30 6.77 0.47
CA GLU A 21 -11.38 5.40 1.01
C GLU A 21 -10.00 4.76 1.14
N VAL A 22 -9.13 4.92 0.13
CA VAL A 22 -7.75 4.41 0.15
C VAL A 22 -6.93 5.07 1.27
N GLU A 23 -7.17 6.34 1.59
CA GLU A 23 -6.52 7.03 2.70
C GLU A 23 -6.91 6.49 4.08
N GLN A 24 -8.08 5.84 4.21
CA GLN A 24 -8.47 5.15 5.44
C GLN A 24 -7.75 3.81 5.61
N LEU A 25 -7.26 3.21 4.53
CA LEU A 25 -6.50 1.96 4.58
C LEU A 25 -5.11 2.25 5.17
N THR A 26 -4.78 1.50 6.22
CA THR A 26 -3.51 1.68 6.92
C THR A 26 -2.79 0.35 7.10
N LEU A 27 -1.47 0.41 6.94
CA LEU A 27 -0.53 -0.64 7.35
C LEU A 27 0.67 0.04 8.01
N THR A 28 1.37 -0.66 8.90
CA THR A 28 2.64 -0.15 9.41
C THR A 28 3.77 -0.37 8.41
N GLY A 29 4.88 0.34 8.58
CA GLY A 29 6.11 0.09 7.81
C GLY A 29 6.61 -1.36 7.91
N ARG A 30 6.43 -2.00 9.08
CA ARG A 30 6.75 -3.41 9.28
C ARG A 30 5.86 -4.34 8.47
N GLN A 31 4.56 -4.08 8.42
CA GLN A 31 3.62 -4.84 7.58
C GLN A 31 3.92 -4.68 6.08
N ILE A 32 4.28 -3.48 5.64
CA ILE A 32 4.71 -3.25 4.23
C ILE A 32 5.95 -4.08 3.91
N LYS A 33 6.96 -4.07 4.80
CA LYS A 33 8.17 -4.87 4.64
C LYS A 33 7.86 -6.38 4.60
N PHE A 34 6.96 -6.85 5.46
CA PHE A 34 6.49 -8.23 5.47
C PHE A 34 5.91 -8.62 4.10
N VAL A 35 4.93 -7.87 3.60
CA VAL A 35 4.29 -8.15 2.30
C VAL A 35 5.32 -8.19 1.17
N ARG A 36 6.24 -7.21 1.11
CA ARG A 36 7.28 -7.21 0.08
C ARG A 36 8.16 -8.47 0.14
N ASN A 37 8.48 -8.94 1.35
CA ASN A 37 9.26 -10.15 1.53
C ASN A 37 8.48 -11.41 1.13
N GLU A 38 7.18 -11.49 1.43
CA GLU A 38 6.31 -12.58 0.96
C GLU A 38 6.23 -12.63 -0.58
N LEU A 39 6.27 -11.47 -1.23
CA LEU A 39 6.36 -11.37 -2.69
C LEU A 39 7.74 -11.78 -3.26
N GLY A 40 8.75 -11.97 -2.41
CA GLY A 40 10.13 -12.20 -2.84
C GLY A 40 10.73 -11.00 -3.61
N GLU A 41 10.16 -9.80 -3.44
CA GLU A 41 10.54 -8.63 -4.24
C GLU A 41 11.60 -7.78 -3.53
N SER A 42 12.56 -7.26 -4.31
CA SER A 42 13.41 -6.16 -3.84
C SER A 42 12.60 -4.87 -3.72
N GLN A 43 13.07 -3.91 -2.91
CA GLN A 43 12.42 -2.59 -2.82
C GLN A 43 12.29 -1.89 -4.19
N MET A 44 13.24 -2.10 -5.09
CA MET A 44 13.18 -1.57 -6.46
C MET A 44 12.12 -2.25 -7.31
N ALA A 45 11.98 -3.58 -7.22
CA ALA A 45 10.94 -4.31 -7.95
C ALA A 45 9.54 -3.90 -7.47
N PHE A 46 9.36 -3.84 -6.15
CA PHE A 46 8.10 -3.40 -5.54
C PHE A 46 7.78 -1.94 -5.88
N ALA A 47 8.78 -1.06 -5.88
CA ALA A 47 8.61 0.34 -6.30
C ALA A 47 8.10 0.47 -7.74
N LYS A 48 8.57 -0.37 -8.67
CA LYS A 48 8.07 -0.39 -10.06
C LYS A 48 6.61 -0.81 -10.12
N ARG A 49 6.19 -1.80 -9.33
CA ARG A 49 4.80 -2.27 -9.25
C ARG A 49 3.85 -1.16 -8.83
N ILE A 50 4.24 -0.34 -7.85
CA ILE A 50 3.42 0.77 -7.34
C ILE A 50 3.60 2.09 -8.10
N GLY A 51 4.40 2.12 -9.18
CA GLY A 51 4.71 3.35 -9.91
C GLY A 51 5.43 4.41 -9.07
N SER A 52 6.32 3.99 -8.17
CA SER A 52 7.06 4.88 -7.26
C SER A 52 8.58 4.66 -7.37
N THR A 53 9.33 5.23 -6.41
CA THR A 53 10.78 5.09 -6.32
C THR A 53 11.17 4.09 -5.23
N GLN A 54 12.32 3.44 -5.38
CA GLN A 54 12.89 2.58 -4.34
C GLN A 54 13.01 3.32 -2.99
N VAL A 55 13.39 4.61 -3.02
CA VAL A 55 13.53 5.45 -1.82
C VAL A 55 12.19 5.63 -1.11
N SER A 56 11.09 5.76 -1.85
CA SER A 56 9.74 5.85 -1.28
C SER A 56 9.39 4.57 -0.50
N VAL A 57 9.69 3.40 -1.07
CA VAL A 57 9.45 2.10 -0.43
C VAL A 57 10.32 1.95 0.81
N PHE A 58 11.63 2.24 0.69
CA PHE A 58 12.55 2.22 1.83
C PHE A 58 12.06 3.09 2.99
N ARG A 59 11.68 4.35 2.71
CA ARG A 59 11.16 5.28 3.72
C ARG A 59 9.84 4.80 4.35
N ALA A 60 9.01 4.10 3.59
CA ALA A 60 7.78 3.51 4.13
C ALA A 60 8.08 2.35 5.08
N GLU A 61 9.04 1.48 4.75
CA GLU A 61 9.46 0.38 5.61
C GLU A 61 10.14 0.86 6.91
N GLU A 62 11.01 1.87 6.81
CA GLU A 62 11.71 2.48 7.95
C GLU A 62 10.80 3.20 8.95
N LYS A 63 9.52 3.42 8.60
CA LYS A 63 8.53 3.91 9.57
C LYS A 63 8.22 2.90 10.67
N GLY A 64 8.61 1.63 10.51
CA GLY A 64 8.48 0.62 11.55
C GLY A 64 7.02 0.43 11.96
N GLY A 65 6.70 0.70 13.22
CA GLY A 65 5.32 0.60 13.74
C GLY A 65 4.40 1.79 13.40
N LYS A 66 4.89 2.82 12.70
CA LYS A 66 4.05 3.96 12.34
C LYS A 66 3.19 3.63 11.13
N LEU A 67 1.96 4.14 11.13
CA LEU A 67 1.00 3.95 10.06
C LEU A 67 1.48 4.61 8.76
N CYS A 68 1.24 3.89 7.68
CA CYS A 68 1.37 4.28 6.29
C CYS A 68 -0.01 4.24 5.65
N THR A 69 -0.21 5.03 4.59
CA THR A 69 -1.46 5.13 3.82
C THR A 69 -1.13 5.24 2.33
N GLY A 70 -2.17 5.30 1.50
CA GLY A 70 -2.05 5.58 0.07
C GLY A 70 -1.75 4.33 -0.76
N LEU A 71 -1.25 4.54 -1.97
CA LEU A 71 -1.11 3.48 -2.98
C LEU A 71 -0.24 2.30 -2.53
N ILE A 72 0.78 2.54 -1.72
CA ILE A 72 1.64 1.45 -1.21
C ILE A 72 0.84 0.47 -0.34
N VAL A 73 -0.08 0.98 0.49
CA VAL A 73 -0.97 0.15 1.31
C VAL A 73 -1.96 -0.60 0.44
N LEU A 74 -2.58 0.09 -0.52
CA LEU A 74 -3.52 -0.53 -1.44
C LEU A 74 -2.87 -1.68 -2.22
N THR A 75 -1.64 -1.49 -2.72
CA THR A 75 -0.93 -2.56 -3.42
C THR A 75 -0.56 -3.72 -2.50
N CYS A 76 -0.18 -3.45 -1.25
CA CYS A 76 0.07 -4.51 -0.28
C CYS A 76 -1.18 -5.38 -0.03
N LEU A 77 -2.33 -4.73 0.17
CA LEU A 77 -3.59 -5.43 0.42
C LEU A 77 -4.05 -6.23 -0.80
N ALA A 78 -3.97 -5.63 -2.00
CA ALA A 78 -4.30 -6.32 -3.24
C ALA A 78 -3.39 -7.54 -3.48
N ALA A 79 -2.09 -7.42 -3.19
CA ALA A 79 -1.14 -8.52 -3.34
C ALA A 79 -1.39 -9.66 -2.35
N ALA A 80 -1.74 -9.35 -1.11
CA ALA A 80 -2.11 -10.33 -0.09
C ALA A 80 -3.39 -11.09 -0.48
N GLU A 81 -4.41 -10.37 -0.96
CA GLU A 81 -5.65 -10.96 -1.48
C GLU A 81 -5.40 -11.85 -2.70
N GLU A 82 -4.61 -11.39 -3.68
CA GLU A 82 -4.29 -12.14 -4.90
C GLU A 82 -3.56 -13.46 -4.62
N LEU A 83 -2.66 -13.45 -3.63
CA LEU A 83 -1.83 -14.61 -3.27
C LEU A 83 -2.43 -15.45 -2.12
N GLY A 84 -3.52 -15.00 -1.52
CA GLY A 84 -4.24 -15.74 -0.49
C GLY A 84 -3.50 -15.87 0.84
N PHE A 85 -2.74 -14.86 1.24
CA PHE A 85 -2.09 -14.82 2.56
C PHE A 85 -2.61 -13.67 3.43
N ASP A 86 -2.62 -13.89 4.73
CA ASP A 86 -2.99 -12.87 5.71
C ASP A 86 -1.79 -12.00 6.06
N ILE A 87 -2.01 -10.68 6.16
CA ILE A 87 -1.01 -9.76 6.70
C ILE A 87 -1.12 -9.78 8.23
N PRO A 88 -0.09 -10.24 8.96
CA PRO A 88 -0.13 -10.28 10.42
C PRO A 88 -0.26 -8.88 11.03
N SER A 89 -0.75 -8.83 12.27
CA SER A 89 -0.79 -7.59 13.05
C SER A 89 0.63 -7.02 13.26
N ASP A 90 0.74 -5.71 13.47
CA ASP A 90 2.04 -5.09 13.79
C ASP A 90 2.69 -5.70 15.05
N GLU A 91 1.88 -6.07 16.04
CA GLU A 91 2.33 -6.70 17.29
C GLU A 91 2.98 -8.06 17.03
N THR A 92 2.32 -8.91 16.24
CA THR A 92 2.86 -10.22 15.82
C THR A 92 4.22 -10.08 15.11
N LEU A 93 4.42 -9.01 14.34
CA LEU A 93 5.67 -8.74 13.64
C LEU A 93 6.76 -8.12 14.51
N ARG A 94 6.46 -7.64 15.74
CA ARG A 94 7.49 -7.19 16.70
C ARG A 94 8.19 -8.37 17.33
N ASP A 95 7.42 -9.37 17.72
CA ASP A 95 7.89 -10.47 18.56
C ASP A 95 8.74 -11.49 17.80
N ALA A 96 8.71 -11.47 16.46
CA ALA A 96 9.58 -12.28 15.62
C ALA A 96 11.07 -11.84 15.63
N VAL A 97 11.39 -10.68 16.22
CA VAL A 97 12.77 -10.19 16.41
C VAL A 97 13.05 -10.06 17.91
N GLY A 98 12.90 -11.16 18.62
CA GLY A 98 13.41 -11.35 19.97
C GLY A 98 14.53 -12.39 19.96
N GLU A 99 15.70 -12.01 19.45
CA GLU A 99 17.06 -12.50 19.78
C GLU A 99 18.12 -11.78 18.93
#